data_AF-A0A959L6Y4-F1
#
_entry.id   AF-A0A959L6Y4-F1
#
_cell.length_a   1.000
_cell.length_b   1.000
_cell.length_c   1.000
_cell.angle_alpha   90.00
_cell.angle_beta   90.00
_cell.angle_gamma   90.00
#
_symmetry.space_group_name_H-M   'P 1'
#
loop_
_entity.id
_entity.type
_entity.pdbx_description
1 polymer ?
#
loop_
_entity_poly.entity_id
_entity_poly.type
_entity_poly.pdbx_seq_one_letter_code
_entity_poly.pdbx_strand_id
1 'polypeptide(L)'
;LHGTEARYDTRAAVCWDDSNLYVAYWIEEPNLQASLTERDAPIYRDNDVEFFIAGSDAYYEFEINTFGTIYEVFFIWEEAYDSKGYARMSEFARDREKVRAFRGVGFKNHPRGPRIGYWNWDFPGLKSAVQYQGTLNDSTDTDKGWTVELSLPWKGMQALAQGDGRSLPPREGDIWRMDFSRFNQQKAPPPANDSGGWAWSPHMTWDSHVPECFTVIKFNR
;
A
#
# COMPACT_ATOMS: atom_id res chain seq x y z
N LEU A 1 -6.53 21.20 -1.05
CA LEU A 1 -6.11 20.14 -0.13
C LEU A 1 -4.59 20.12 -0.10
N HIS A 2 -3.97 21.04 0.64
CA HIS A 2 -2.54 20.93 0.91
C HIS A 2 -2.38 20.13 2.20
N GLY A 3 -1.37 19.26 2.28
CA GLY A 3 -1.06 18.57 3.53
C GLY A 3 -0.54 19.55 4.58
N THR A 4 -0.76 19.23 5.85
CA THR A 4 -0.04 19.83 6.99
C THR A 4 0.92 18.80 7.55
N GLU A 5 1.82 19.23 8.43
CA GLU A 5 2.64 18.30 9.20
C GLU A 5 1.75 17.27 9.94
N ALA A 6 2.13 16.01 9.87
CA ALA A 6 1.45 14.93 10.58
C ALA A 6 1.70 15.03 12.09
N ARG A 7 0.80 14.43 12.88
CA ARG A 7 0.87 14.52 14.36
C ARG A 7 2.07 13.77 14.94
N TYR A 8 2.44 12.63 14.35
CA TYR A 8 3.54 11.79 14.80
C TYR A 8 4.54 11.62 13.66
N ASP A 9 5.84 11.60 13.97
CA ASP A 9 6.87 11.38 12.96
C ASP A 9 6.68 10.00 12.32
N THR A 10 6.71 9.96 11.00
CA THR A 10 6.63 8.73 10.23
C THR A 10 7.53 8.89 9.02
N ARG A 11 8.50 7.98 8.90
CA ARG A 11 9.48 8.00 7.82
C ARG A 11 9.36 6.71 7.05
N ALA A 12 9.53 6.79 5.75
CA ALA A 12 9.65 5.63 4.88
C ALA A 12 10.96 5.71 4.08
N ALA A 13 11.48 4.55 3.69
CA ALA A 13 12.59 4.43 2.75
C ALA A 13 12.30 3.32 1.75
N VAL A 14 12.85 3.48 0.55
CA VAL A 14 12.80 2.46 -0.50
C VAL A 14 14.18 2.31 -1.11
N CYS A 15 14.63 1.06 -1.24
CA CYS A 15 15.87 0.72 -1.93
C CYS A 15 15.69 -0.60 -2.69
N TRP A 16 16.71 -1.03 -3.42
CA TRP A 16 16.61 -2.20 -4.26
C TRP A 16 17.96 -2.85 -4.55
N ASP A 17 17.91 -4.12 -4.92
CA ASP A 17 19.03 -4.85 -5.50
C ASP A 17 18.57 -5.67 -6.73
N ASP A 18 19.43 -6.54 -7.26
CA ASP A 18 19.10 -7.35 -8.44
C ASP A 18 17.98 -8.40 -8.17
N SER A 19 17.58 -8.62 -6.91
CA SER A 19 16.60 -9.64 -6.51
C SER A 19 15.28 -9.08 -5.98
N ASN A 20 15.30 -7.97 -5.25
CA ASN A 20 14.12 -7.42 -4.58
C ASN A 20 14.06 -5.89 -4.60
N LEU A 21 12.84 -5.39 -4.45
CA LEU A 21 12.55 -4.08 -3.88
C LEU A 21 12.43 -4.22 -2.37
N TYR A 22 13.00 -3.27 -1.63
CA TYR A 22 12.89 -3.19 -0.18
C TYR A 22 12.20 -1.89 0.23
N VAL A 23 11.29 -2.00 1.19
CA VAL A 23 10.59 -0.84 1.78
C VAL A 23 10.70 -0.93 3.29
N ALA A 24 10.96 0.20 3.94
CA ALA A 24 11.02 0.26 5.40
C ALA A 24 10.22 1.47 5.92
N TYR A 25 9.63 1.30 7.11
CA TYR A 25 8.95 2.38 7.83
C TYR A 25 9.51 2.49 9.26
N TRP A 26 9.64 3.74 9.74
CA TRP A 26 9.90 4.08 11.14
C TRP A 26 8.76 4.98 11.61
N ILE A 27 8.01 4.51 12.61
CA ILE A 27 6.69 5.03 12.95
C ILE A 27 6.69 5.41 14.42
N GLU A 28 6.60 6.71 14.72
CA GLU A 28 6.32 7.17 16.08
C GLU A 28 4.86 6.84 16.42
N GLU A 29 4.66 6.14 17.52
CA GLU A 29 3.32 5.79 18.00
C GLU A 29 3.34 5.64 19.53
N PRO A 30 2.87 6.66 20.27
CA PRO A 30 2.94 6.66 21.73
C PRO A 30 1.91 5.75 22.43
N ASN A 31 1.01 5.13 21.67
CA ASN A 31 -0.02 4.23 22.16
C ASN A 31 -0.24 3.15 21.10
N LEU A 32 0.60 2.10 21.18
CA LEU A 32 0.61 1.01 20.23
C LEU A 32 -0.68 0.21 20.33
N GLN A 33 -1.40 0.12 19.21
CA GLN A 33 -2.65 -0.62 19.14
C GLN A 33 -2.72 -1.49 17.90
N ALA A 34 -3.17 -2.73 18.08
CA ALA A 34 -3.55 -3.62 17.01
C ALA A 34 -4.58 -4.63 17.54
N SER A 35 -5.59 -4.94 16.74
CA SER A 35 -6.65 -5.86 17.10
C SER A 35 -6.87 -6.95 16.05
N LEU A 36 -6.54 -6.66 14.79
CA LEU A 36 -6.78 -7.55 13.66
C LEU A 36 -5.58 -8.46 13.44
N THR A 37 -5.83 -9.77 13.46
CA THR A 37 -4.80 -10.84 13.38
C THR A 37 -4.93 -11.72 12.15
N GLU A 38 -6.08 -11.69 11.50
CA GLU A 38 -6.36 -12.48 10.30
C GLU A 38 -5.90 -11.73 9.05
N ARG A 39 -5.17 -12.41 8.16
CA ARG A 39 -4.76 -11.86 6.87
C ARG A 39 -6.00 -11.46 6.05
N ASP A 40 -5.90 -10.35 5.33
CA ASP A 40 -6.97 -9.69 4.57
C ASP A 40 -8.15 -9.20 5.43
N ALA A 41 -7.98 -9.12 6.75
CA ALA A 41 -8.88 -8.33 7.59
C ALA A 41 -8.83 -6.86 7.14
N PRO A 42 -9.89 -6.06 7.36
CA PRO A 42 -9.92 -4.65 6.99
C PRO A 42 -9.00 -3.82 7.91
N ILE A 43 -7.68 -3.90 7.72
CA ILE A 43 -6.69 -3.41 8.68
C ILE A 43 -6.60 -1.90 8.77
N TYR A 44 -7.09 -1.16 7.77
CA TYR A 44 -7.42 0.27 7.85
C TYR A 44 -8.36 0.67 9.03
N ARG A 45 -8.77 -0.27 9.90
CA ARG A 45 -9.46 -0.03 11.19
C ARG A 45 -8.53 -0.06 12.41
N ASP A 46 -7.34 -0.64 12.28
CA ASP A 46 -6.22 -0.49 13.22
C ASP A 46 -5.36 0.71 12.76
N ASN A 47 -4.30 1.02 13.51
CA ASN A 47 -3.20 1.81 12.97
C ASN A 47 -2.37 0.92 12.04
N ASP A 48 -2.05 1.42 10.85
CA ASP A 48 -1.29 0.69 9.85
C ASP A 48 -0.37 1.61 9.04
N VAL A 49 0.53 0.99 8.27
CA VAL A 49 1.20 1.65 7.15
C VAL A 49 0.82 0.94 5.87
N GLU A 50 0.64 1.73 4.81
CA GLU A 50 0.28 1.22 3.50
C GLU A 50 1.40 1.52 2.49
N PHE A 51 1.51 0.61 1.53
CA PHE A 51 2.44 0.67 0.42
C PHE A 51 1.72 0.30 -0.87
N PHE A 52 1.85 1.13 -1.90
CA PHE A 52 1.30 0.83 -3.21
C PHE A 52 2.38 0.90 -4.29
N ILE A 53 2.25 0.07 -5.32
CA ILE A 53 3.06 0.20 -6.54
C ILE A 53 2.14 0.28 -7.75
N ALA A 54 2.30 1.34 -8.54
CA ALA A 54 1.53 1.56 -9.76
C ALA A 54 2.13 0.86 -10.98
N GLY A 55 1.32 0.04 -11.63
CA GLY A 55 1.44 -0.40 -13.02
C GLY A 55 0.85 0.65 -13.99
N SER A 56 1.03 0.47 -15.31
CA SER A 56 0.31 1.32 -16.27
C SER A 56 -1.21 1.10 -16.23
N ASP A 57 -1.62 -0.10 -15.87
CA ASP A 57 -2.94 -0.71 -16.10
C ASP A 57 -3.38 -1.65 -14.96
N ALA A 58 -2.54 -1.80 -13.96
CA ALA A 58 -2.85 -2.42 -12.69
C ALA A 58 -2.12 -1.66 -11.56
N TYR A 59 -2.42 -1.96 -10.31
CA TYR A 59 -1.60 -1.55 -9.17
C TYR A 59 -1.79 -2.54 -8.03
N TYR A 60 -0.78 -2.60 -7.16
CA TYR A 60 -0.79 -3.42 -5.96
C TYR A 60 -1.01 -2.53 -4.73
N GLU A 61 -1.83 -2.99 -3.81
CA GLU A 61 -2.09 -2.43 -2.48
C GLU A 61 -1.57 -3.40 -1.41
N PHE A 62 -0.84 -2.87 -0.45
CA PHE A 62 -0.39 -3.57 0.74
C PHE A 62 -0.61 -2.68 1.96
N GLU A 63 -1.13 -3.26 3.03
CA GLU A 63 -1.25 -2.65 4.35
C GLU A 63 -0.66 -3.63 5.39
N ILE A 64 -0.06 -3.11 6.46
CA ILE A 64 0.35 -3.92 7.63
C ILE A 64 0.14 -3.16 8.94
N ASN A 65 -0.38 -3.84 9.97
CA ASN A 65 -0.53 -3.29 11.32
C ASN A 65 0.62 -3.72 12.26
N THR A 66 0.59 -3.25 13.51
CA THR A 66 1.63 -3.54 14.53
C THR A 66 1.78 -5.02 14.90
N PHE A 67 0.76 -5.87 14.66
CA PHE A 67 0.91 -7.33 14.82
C PHE A 67 1.67 -7.99 13.67
N GLY A 68 1.90 -7.28 12.57
CA GLY A 68 2.38 -7.86 11.33
C GLY A 68 1.27 -8.50 10.49
N THR A 69 0.01 -8.22 10.81
CA THR A 69 -1.14 -8.68 10.02
C THR A 69 -1.19 -7.92 8.72
N ILE A 70 -1.26 -8.66 7.61
CA ILE A 70 -1.23 -8.09 6.26
C ILE A 70 -2.65 -8.05 5.69
N TYR A 71 -2.95 -6.96 4.99
CA TYR A 71 -4.02 -6.89 4.01
C TYR A 71 -3.41 -6.52 2.67
N GLU A 72 -3.82 -7.19 1.60
CA GLU A 72 -3.34 -6.85 0.28
C GLU A 72 -4.37 -7.14 -0.81
N VAL A 73 -4.29 -6.35 -1.88
CA VAL A 73 -5.20 -6.44 -3.00
C VAL A 73 -4.47 -6.09 -4.29
N PHE A 74 -4.72 -6.87 -5.33
CA PHE A 74 -4.31 -6.49 -6.67
C PHE A 74 -5.49 -5.87 -7.42
N PHE A 75 -5.26 -4.75 -8.11
CA PHE A 75 -6.29 -4.07 -8.89
C PHE A 75 -5.89 -4.00 -10.35
N ILE A 76 -6.82 -4.35 -11.24
CA ILE A 76 -6.65 -4.24 -12.69
C ILE A 76 -7.71 -3.28 -13.23
N TRP A 77 -7.34 -2.30 -14.04
CA TRP A 77 -8.34 -1.45 -14.70
C TRP A 77 -9.21 -2.30 -15.64
N GLU A 78 -10.53 -2.15 -15.55
CA GLU A 78 -11.50 -2.97 -16.29
C GLU A 78 -11.23 -2.93 -17.81
N GLU A 79 -10.92 -1.75 -18.34
CA GLU A 79 -10.60 -1.52 -19.76
C GLU A 79 -9.35 -2.28 -20.24
N ALA A 80 -8.41 -2.53 -19.34
CA ALA A 80 -7.15 -3.20 -19.64
C ALA A 80 -7.24 -4.73 -19.52
N TYR A 81 -8.25 -5.26 -18.84
CA TYR A 81 -8.32 -6.67 -18.45
C TYR A 81 -8.09 -7.65 -19.62
N ASP A 82 -8.85 -7.49 -20.71
CA ASP A 82 -8.72 -8.34 -21.90
C ASP A 82 -7.57 -7.90 -22.80
N SER A 83 -7.47 -6.58 -23.04
CA SER A 83 -6.55 -6.00 -24.02
C SER A 83 -5.07 -6.16 -23.62
N LYS A 84 -4.77 -6.17 -22.32
CA LYS A 84 -3.43 -6.39 -21.76
C LYS A 84 -3.17 -7.84 -21.38
N GLY A 85 -4.16 -8.71 -21.47
CA GLY A 85 -3.99 -10.15 -21.37
C GLY A 85 -4.12 -10.75 -19.98
N TYR A 86 -4.60 -10.00 -18.99
CA TYR A 86 -4.90 -10.53 -17.66
C TYR A 86 -5.97 -11.62 -17.71
N ALA A 87 -6.91 -11.54 -18.67
CA ALA A 87 -7.91 -12.58 -18.91
C ALA A 87 -7.33 -13.98 -19.20
N ARG A 88 -6.06 -14.08 -19.58
CA ARG A 88 -5.36 -15.35 -19.83
C ARG A 88 -4.60 -15.88 -18.60
N MET A 89 -4.53 -15.10 -17.53
CA MET A 89 -3.89 -15.48 -16.28
C MET A 89 -4.94 -16.08 -15.35
N SER A 90 -4.81 -17.36 -15.02
CA SER A 90 -5.81 -18.06 -14.19
C SER A 90 -5.98 -17.42 -12.81
N GLU A 91 -4.93 -16.79 -12.28
CA GLU A 91 -5.00 -16.06 -11.01
C GLU A 91 -5.93 -14.82 -11.07
N PHE A 92 -6.21 -14.29 -12.26
CA PHE A 92 -7.09 -13.13 -12.44
C PHE A 92 -8.46 -13.49 -13.01
N ALA A 93 -8.85 -14.77 -12.98
CA ALA A 93 -10.20 -15.18 -13.36
C ALA A 93 -11.27 -14.48 -12.50
N ARG A 94 -12.31 -13.95 -13.15
CA ARG A 94 -13.33 -13.09 -12.53
C ARG A 94 -14.32 -13.84 -11.62
N ASP A 95 -14.40 -15.15 -11.76
CA ASP A 95 -15.27 -16.04 -10.99
C ASP A 95 -14.61 -16.58 -9.72
N ARG A 96 -13.34 -16.22 -9.45
CA ARG A 96 -12.69 -16.57 -8.19
C ARG A 96 -13.34 -15.87 -7.01
N GLU A 97 -13.26 -16.50 -5.84
CA GLU A 97 -13.74 -15.92 -4.59
C GLU A 97 -13.05 -14.60 -4.28
N LYS A 98 -13.77 -13.69 -3.61
CA LYS A 98 -13.32 -12.35 -3.22
C LYS A 98 -12.87 -11.43 -4.38
N VAL A 99 -13.22 -11.75 -5.64
CA VAL A 99 -13.04 -10.85 -6.78
C VAL A 99 -14.29 -10.00 -6.99
N ARG A 100 -14.15 -8.67 -7.10
CA ARG A 100 -15.28 -7.76 -7.31
C ARG A 100 -14.87 -6.45 -7.96
N ALA A 101 -15.84 -5.78 -8.59
CA ALA A 101 -15.63 -4.43 -9.12
C ALA A 101 -15.33 -3.43 -7.99
N PHE A 102 -14.40 -2.52 -8.26
CA PHE A 102 -13.93 -1.49 -7.36
C PHE A 102 -13.93 -0.13 -8.05
N ARG A 103 -14.53 0.88 -7.41
CA ARG A 103 -14.64 2.24 -7.98
C ARG A 103 -13.76 3.26 -7.30
N GLY A 104 -13.11 2.93 -6.18
CA GLY A 104 -12.49 3.88 -5.27
C GLY A 104 -13.26 3.99 -3.95
N VAL A 105 -12.63 4.60 -2.95
CA VAL A 105 -13.18 4.85 -1.62
C VAL A 105 -13.88 6.22 -1.61
N GLY A 106 -13.12 7.31 -1.65
CA GLY A 106 -13.64 8.67 -1.73
C GLY A 106 -13.71 9.24 -3.15
N PHE A 107 -12.90 8.73 -4.08
CA PHE A 107 -12.82 9.18 -5.47
C PHE A 107 -13.43 8.13 -6.43
N LYS A 108 -14.76 8.03 -6.42
CA LYS A 108 -15.50 6.95 -7.10
C LYS A 108 -15.65 7.08 -8.62
N ASN A 109 -15.39 8.27 -9.16
CA ASN A 109 -15.54 8.60 -10.58
C ASN A 109 -14.17 8.77 -11.24
N HIS A 110 -13.30 7.77 -11.08
CA HIS A 110 -11.98 7.80 -11.70
C HIS A 110 -12.09 7.92 -13.23
N PRO A 111 -11.34 8.81 -13.91
CA PRO A 111 -11.43 9.00 -15.35
C PRO A 111 -11.19 7.74 -16.19
N ARG A 112 -10.41 6.80 -15.65
CA ARG A 112 -10.12 5.49 -16.27
C ARG A 112 -11.19 4.42 -16.01
N GLY A 113 -12.29 4.78 -15.35
CA GLY A 113 -13.39 3.85 -15.03
C GLY A 113 -13.13 2.98 -13.79
N PRO A 114 -13.84 1.84 -13.65
CA PRO A 114 -13.67 0.94 -12.52
C PRO A 114 -12.43 0.04 -12.67
N ARG A 115 -12.09 -0.64 -11.57
CA ARG A 115 -11.12 -1.73 -11.52
C ARG A 115 -11.80 -3.02 -11.11
N ILE A 116 -11.14 -4.13 -11.39
CA ILE A 116 -11.40 -5.42 -10.76
C ILE A 116 -10.41 -5.53 -9.60
N GLY A 117 -10.91 -5.68 -8.38
CA GLY A 117 -10.09 -5.93 -7.20
C GLY A 117 -10.06 -7.42 -6.86
N TYR A 118 -8.87 -7.92 -6.53
CA TYR A 118 -8.57 -9.32 -6.23
C TYR A 118 -8.10 -9.44 -4.78
N TRP A 119 -9.05 -9.52 -3.83
CA TRP A 119 -8.80 -9.69 -2.38
C TRP A 119 -8.41 -11.13 -2.00
N ASN A 120 -8.12 -11.97 -2.98
CA ASN A 120 -7.63 -13.33 -2.83
C ASN A 120 -6.25 -13.51 -3.48
N TRP A 121 -5.62 -12.39 -3.86
CA TRP A 121 -4.30 -12.38 -4.47
C TRP A 121 -3.28 -11.98 -3.42
N ASP A 122 -2.25 -12.81 -3.28
CA ASP A 122 -1.12 -12.58 -2.39
C ASP A 122 0.14 -12.36 -3.22
N PHE A 123 0.96 -11.38 -2.84
CA PHE A 123 2.20 -11.06 -3.54
C PHE A 123 3.19 -12.24 -3.50
N PRO A 124 3.55 -12.83 -4.65
CA PRO A 124 4.38 -14.04 -4.66
C PRO A 124 5.77 -13.81 -4.07
N GLY A 125 6.02 -14.41 -2.91
CA GLY A 125 7.32 -14.39 -2.22
C GLY A 125 7.58 -13.14 -1.39
N LEU A 126 6.56 -12.31 -1.13
CA LEU A 126 6.63 -11.22 -0.16
C LEU A 126 7.15 -11.72 1.19
N LYS A 127 8.01 -10.94 1.81
CA LYS A 127 8.39 -11.09 3.22
C LYS A 127 8.18 -9.76 3.93
N SER A 128 7.71 -9.84 5.17
CA SER A 128 7.57 -8.70 6.06
C SER A 128 8.14 -9.03 7.44
N ALA A 129 8.54 -8.00 8.17
CA ALA A 129 8.87 -8.06 9.59
C ALA A 129 8.38 -6.78 10.28
N VAL A 130 7.94 -6.93 11.53
CA VAL A 130 7.56 -5.82 12.41
C VAL A 130 8.37 -5.91 13.70
N GLN A 131 8.88 -4.77 14.15
CA GLN A 131 9.48 -4.64 15.48
C GLN A 131 8.93 -3.37 16.16
N TYR A 132 8.35 -3.52 17.34
CA TYR A 132 7.85 -2.42 18.17
C TYR A 132 8.70 -2.19 19.41
N GLN A 133 8.64 -0.97 19.96
CA GLN A 133 9.31 -0.58 21.20
C GLN A 133 8.27 0.02 22.16
N GLY A 134 7.73 -0.83 23.04
CA GLY A 134 6.62 -0.48 23.90
C GLY A 134 5.84 -1.70 24.41
N THR A 135 4.65 -1.45 24.93
CA THR A 135 3.70 -2.43 25.47
C THR A 135 2.42 -2.42 24.63
N LEU A 136 2.37 -3.30 23.62
CA LEU A 136 1.25 -3.35 22.67
C LEU A 136 -0.11 -3.57 23.38
N ASN A 137 -1.09 -2.73 23.04
CA ASN A 137 -2.44 -2.72 23.61
C ASN A 137 -2.53 -2.38 25.11
N ASP A 138 -1.53 -1.71 25.68
CA ASP A 138 -1.62 -1.08 26.99
C ASP A 138 -1.73 0.44 26.83
N SER A 139 -2.88 1.02 27.18
CA SER A 139 -3.07 2.47 27.10
C SER A 139 -2.69 3.22 28.38
N THR A 140 -2.11 2.50 29.36
CA THR A 140 -1.71 3.08 30.65
C THR A 140 -0.26 3.57 30.66
N ASP A 141 0.56 3.20 29.68
CA ASP A 141 1.93 3.67 29.51
C ASP A 141 2.08 4.53 28.23
N THR A 142 3.33 4.73 27.79
CA THR A 142 3.65 5.50 26.60
C THR A 142 4.77 4.80 25.86
N ASP A 143 4.48 4.45 24.62
CA ASP A 143 5.36 3.71 23.74
C ASP A 143 6.26 4.64 22.92
N LYS A 144 7.24 4.06 22.23
CA LYS A 144 8.06 4.81 21.26
C LYS A 144 7.54 4.67 19.84
N GLY A 145 7.00 3.51 19.50
CA GLY A 145 6.52 3.22 18.16
C GLY A 145 7.00 1.88 17.61
N TRP A 146 7.04 1.79 16.29
CA TRP A 146 7.29 0.53 15.59
C TRP A 146 7.96 0.74 14.23
N THR A 147 8.49 -0.35 13.71
CA THR A 147 9.20 -0.41 12.43
C THR A 147 8.66 -1.55 11.61
N VAL A 148 8.66 -1.36 10.29
CA VAL A 148 8.25 -2.35 9.30
C VAL A 148 9.38 -2.49 8.29
N GLU A 149 9.69 -3.72 7.90
CA GLU A 149 10.55 -4.00 6.75
C GLU A 149 9.84 -4.95 5.79
N LEU A 150 9.86 -4.63 4.50
CA LEU A 150 9.30 -5.41 3.41
C LEU A 150 10.41 -5.81 2.43
N SER A 151 10.33 -7.03 1.92
CA SER A 151 11.12 -7.51 0.79
C SER A 151 10.17 -8.05 -0.27
N LEU A 152 10.11 -7.38 -1.42
CA LEU A 152 9.26 -7.73 -2.56
C LEU A 152 10.13 -8.25 -3.72
N PRO A 153 10.15 -9.57 -3.98
CA PRO A 153 10.93 -10.12 -5.07
C PRO A 153 10.46 -9.61 -6.43
N TRP A 154 11.39 -9.26 -7.31
CA TRP A 154 11.04 -8.81 -8.68
C TRP A 154 10.21 -9.83 -9.44
N LYS A 155 10.48 -11.13 -9.23
CA LYS A 155 9.71 -12.23 -9.81
C LYS A 155 8.22 -12.20 -9.43
N GLY A 156 7.86 -11.61 -8.28
CA GLY A 156 6.47 -11.47 -7.83
C GLY A 156 5.73 -10.32 -8.52
N MET A 157 6.43 -9.41 -9.19
CA MET A 157 5.84 -8.25 -9.86
C MET A 157 5.43 -8.52 -11.32
N GLN A 158 5.46 -9.78 -11.78
CA GLN A 158 5.15 -10.12 -13.18
C GLN A 158 3.77 -9.63 -13.62
N ALA A 159 2.75 -9.81 -12.77
CA ALA A 159 1.42 -9.29 -13.02
C ALA A 159 1.40 -7.75 -13.16
N LEU A 160 2.15 -7.05 -12.31
CA LEU A 160 2.24 -5.59 -12.36
C LEU A 160 2.93 -5.08 -13.64
N ALA A 161 3.90 -5.83 -14.16
CA ALA A 161 4.61 -5.52 -15.40
C ALA A 161 3.86 -5.97 -16.67
N GLN A 162 2.72 -6.65 -16.54
CA GLN A 162 2.01 -7.23 -17.68
C GLN A 162 1.59 -6.19 -18.73
N GLY A 163 1.15 -5.01 -18.32
CA GLY A 163 0.58 -4.04 -19.26
C GLY A 163 1.54 -3.09 -19.94
N ASP A 164 2.68 -2.81 -19.31
CA ASP A 164 3.72 -1.91 -19.84
C ASP A 164 5.05 -2.61 -20.16
N GLY A 165 5.21 -3.87 -19.77
CA GLY A 165 6.44 -4.63 -20.01
C GLY A 165 7.66 -4.03 -19.31
N ARG A 166 7.47 -3.29 -18.20
CA ARG A 166 8.57 -2.71 -17.42
C ARG A 166 9.60 -3.78 -17.03
N SER A 167 10.85 -3.34 -16.87
CA SER A 167 11.93 -4.24 -16.48
C SER A 167 11.79 -4.65 -15.02
N LEU A 168 12.06 -5.92 -14.73
CA LEU A 168 12.11 -6.49 -13.38
C LEU A 168 13.43 -7.28 -13.25
N PRO A 169 14.48 -6.76 -12.58
CA PRO A 169 14.57 -5.47 -11.88
C PRO A 169 14.49 -4.24 -12.80
N PRO A 170 14.20 -3.05 -12.24
CA PRO A 170 14.25 -1.79 -12.99
C PRO A 170 15.65 -1.51 -13.53
N ARG A 171 15.70 -0.78 -14.65
CA ARG A 171 16.95 -0.27 -15.24
C ARG A 171 17.32 1.06 -14.60
N GLU A 172 18.60 1.41 -14.71
CA GLU A 172 19.09 2.75 -14.38
C GLU A 172 18.24 3.82 -15.06
N GLY A 173 17.70 4.74 -14.27
CA GLY A 173 16.85 5.84 -14.74
C GLY A 173 15.38 5.48 -14.97
N ASP A 174 14.95 4.23 -14.76
CA ASP A 174 13.52 3.90 -14.79
C ASP A 174 12.77 4.74 -13.73
N ILE A 175 11.53 5.10 -14.05
CA ILE A 175 10.68 5.95 -13.20
C ILE A 175 9.38 5.22 -12.90
N TRP A 176 9.14 4.90 -11.64
CA TRP A 176 7.90 4.28 -11.19
C TRP A 176 7.15 5.21 -10.24
N ARG A 177 5.92 4.84 -9.93
CA ARG A 177 5.07 5.52 -8.97
C ARG A 177 4.74 4.59 -7.82
N MET A 178 4.95 5.05 -6.60
CA MET A 178 4.70 4.31 -5.37
C MET A 178 4.03 5.21 -4.34
N ASP A 179 3.14 4.64 -3.54
CA ASP A 179 2.59 5.31 -2.37
C ASP A 179 3.23 4.77 -1.10
N PHE A 180 3.44 5.67 -0.15
CA PHE A 180 3.89 5.36 1.20
C PHE A 180 3.02 6.17 2.13
N SER A 181 2.13 5.49 2.83
CA SER A 181 1.11 6.12 3.65
C SER A 181 1.01 5.44 5.02
N ARG A 182 0.31 6.12 5.93
CA ARG A 182 -0.05 5.66 7.26
C ARG A 182 -1.50 6.03 7.51
N PHE A 183 -2.26 5.08 8.04
CA PHE A 183 -3.55 5.40 8.63
C PHE A 183 -3.45 5.34 10.15
N ASN A 184 -3.79 6.45 10.80
CA ASN A 184 -3.77 6.63 12.24
C ASN A 184 -5.19 6.88 12.75
N GLN A 185 -5.72 5.93 13.53
CA GLN A 185 -7.04 6.00 14.13
C GLN A 185 -7.09 7.02 15.28
N GLN A 186 -5.96 7.31 15.91
CA GLN A 186 -5.86 8.25 17.03
C GLN A 186 -5.74 9.70 16.57
N LYS A 187 -6.87 10.23 16.06
CA LYS A 187 -6.96 11.58 15.50
C LYS A 187 -6.76 12.67 16.55
N ALA A 188 -6.21 13.80 16.14
CA ALA A 188 -6.18 15.00 16.97
C ALA A 188 -7.63 15.44 17.34
N PRO A 189 -7.87 15.89 18.58
CA PRO A 189 -9.19 16.34 19.00
C PRO A 189 -9.59 17.64 18.29
N PRO A 190 -10.91 17.92 18.17
CA PRO A 190 -11.39 19.20 17.67
C PRO A 190 -10.76 20.39 18.41
N PRO A 191 -10.47 21.51 17.73
CA PRO A 191 -10.92 21.87 16.39
C PRO A 191 -9.99 21.40 15.25
N ALA A 192 -9.00 20.54 15.51
CA ALA A 192 -8.13 20.02 14.47
C ALA A 192 -8.94 19.23 13.42
N ASN A 193 -8.59 19.40 12.14
CA ASN A 193 -9.16 18.62 11.04
C ASN A 193 -8.19 17.49 10.65
N ASP A 194 -7.94 16.57 11.57
CA ASP A 194 -7.05 15.43 11.36
C ASP A 194 -7.82 14.30 10.66
N SER A 195 -7.42 14.01 9.43
CA SER A 195 -8.05 12.95 8.64
C SER A 195 -7.70 11.56 9.17
N GLY A 196 -6.53 11.42 9.82
CA GLY A 196 -5.89 10.16 10.14
C GLY A 196 -5.07 9.56 9.00
N GLY A 197 -5.25 10.01 7.76
CA GLY A 197 -4.51 9.51 6.60
C GLY A 197 -3.34 10.43 6.25
N TRP A 198 -2.12 9.90 6.36
CA TRP A 198 -0.87 10.62 6.09
C TRP A 198 -0.14 9.92 4.93
N ALA A 199 0.36 10.68 3.97
CA ALA A 199 1.03 10.13 2.79
C ALA A 199 2.25 10.98 2.45
N TRP A 200 3.27 10.35 1.86
CA TRP A 200 4.49 11.04 1.41
C TRP A 200 4.14 12.13 0.38
N SER A 201 3.31 11.79 -0.60
CA SER A 201 2.82 12.71 -1.64
C SER A 201 1.38 13.15 -1.40
N PRO A 202 0.99 14.40 -1.74
CA PRO A 202 -0.37 14.87 -1.55
C PRO A 202 -1.35 14.21 -2.53
N HIS A 203 -2.36 13.50 -2.00
CA HIS A 203 -3.38 12.82 -2.83
C HIS A 203 -4.49 13.75 -3.34
N MET A 204 -4.69 14.90 -2.70
CA MET A 204 -5.73 15.88 -3.05
C MET A 204 -7.18 15.34 -2.98
N THR A 205 -7.39 14.14 -2.47
CA THR A 205 -8.70 13.49 -2.28
C THR A 205 -8.61 12.49 -1.14
N TRP A 206 -9.76 12.10 -0.57
CA TRP A 206 -9.84 11.05 0.44
C TRP A 206 -9.87 9.66 -0.21
N ASP A 207 -8.81 9.32 -0.92
CA ASP A 207 -8.66 8.05 -1.63
C ASP A 207 -7.18 7.77 -1.93
N SER A 208 -6.60 6.72 -1.35
CA SER A 208 -5.24 6.25 -1.68
C SER A 208 -5.20 5.52 -3.02
N HIS A 209 -6.33 5.12 -3.59
CA HIS A 209 -6.35 4.41 -4.85
C HIS A 209 -6.38 5.39 -6.04
N VAL A 210 -5.40 6.28 -6.14
CA VAL A 210 -5.22 7.19 -7.28
C VAL A 210 -3.76 7.15 -7.73
N PRO A 211 -3.37 6.16 -8.55
CA PRO A 211 -1.97 5.94 -8.93
C PRO A 211 -1.24 7.17 -9.50
N GLU A 212 -1.98 8.14 -10.05
CA GLU A 212 -1.46 9.38 -10.61
C GLU A 212 -0.90 10.36 -9.55
N CYS A 213 -1.32 10.26 -8.28
CA CYS A 213 -0.83 11.10 -7.19
C CYS A 213 0.37 10.52 -6.43
N PHE A 214 0.72 9.25 -6.71
CA PHE A 214 1.81 8.54 -6.04
C PHE A 214 3.16 9.21 -6.26
N THR A 215 4.06 9.01 -5.29
CA THR A 215 5.42 9.54 -5.31
C THR A 215 6.19 8.98 -6.50
N VAL A 216 6.89 9.86 -7.22
CA VAL A 216 7.71 9.51 -8.38
C VAL A 216 9.07 9.01 -7.89
N ILE A 217 9.37 7.74 -8.14
CA ILE A 217 10.62 7.08 -7.75
C ILE A 217 11.47 6.88 -9.00
N LYS A 218 12.65 7.50 -9.02
CA LYS A 218 13.67 7.26 -10.04
C LYS A 218 14.71 6.27 -9.51
N PHE A 219 14.87 5.15 -10.20
CA PHE A 219 15.85 4.13 -9.85
C PHE A 219 17.25 4.56 -10.33
N ASN A 220 18.22 4.56 -9.42
CA ASN A 220 19.63 4.72 -9.74
C ASN A 220 20.43 3.60 -9.02
N ARG A 221 21.53 3.14 -9.62
CA ARG A 221 22.49 2.16 -9.12
C ARG A 221 23.67 2.83 -8.40
#